data_AF-A0A0D5MB23-F1
#
_entry.id   AF-A0A0D5MB23-F1
#
_cell.length_a   1.000
_cell.length_b   1.000
_cell.length_c   1.000
_cell.angle_alpha   90.00
_cell.angle_beta   90.00
_cell.angle_gamma   90.00
#
_symmetry.space_group_name_H-M   'P 1'
#
loop_
_entity.id
_entity.type
_entity.pdbx_description
1 polymer ?
#
loop_
_entity_poly.entity_id
_entity_poly.type
_entity_poly.pdbx_seq_one_letter_code
_entity_poly.pdbx_strand_id
1 'polypeptide(L)'
;MTAAVTAYDRHEESAVNTESMMALGYAGGPGDQLEMEVVRKRSFSSDTRWELMWKHIFCDPEGRYIVWKTGKALEGSKVVLKGRVKEHGEYRGISQTVVTRCSIRPT
;
A
#
# COMPACT_ATOMS: atom_id res chain seq x y z
N MET A 1 -7.74 12.80 32.08
CA MET A 1 -6.31 12.45 32.27
C MET A 1 -5.78 11.92 30.95
N THR A 2 -5.10 12.75 30.18
CA THR A 2 -4.44 12.34 28.93
C THR A 2 -3.08 11.77 29.28
N ALA A 3 -2.94 10.44 29.21
CA ALA A 3 -1.65 9.78 29.41
C ALA A 3 -0.65 10.27 28.35
N ALA A 4 0.53 10.68 28.79
CA ALA A 4 1.62 11.01 27.89
C ALA A 4 2.12 9.71 27.26
N VAL A 5 1.76 9.46 25.99
CA VAL A 5 2.31 8.36 25.21
C VAL A 5 3.82 8.56 25.15
N THR A 6 4.57 7.68 25.79
CA THR A 6 6.02 7.80 25.85
C THR A 6 6.63 7.35 24.52
N ALA A 7 7.86 7.77 24.23
CA ALA A 7 8.56 7.36 23.01
C ALA A 7 8.71 5.82 22.90
N TYR A 8 8.66 5.12 24.05
CA TYR A 8 8.73 3.67 24.14
C TYR A 8 7.42 3.00 23.70
N ASP A 9 6.27 3.46 24.20
CA ASP A 9 4.95 2.91 23.83
C ASP A 9 4.72 2.96 22.31
N ARG A 10 5.17 4.05 21.67
CA ARG A 10 5.08 4.23 20.21
C ARG A 10 5.97 3.26 19.42
N HIS A 11 7.13 2.88 19.99
CA HIS A 11 8.05 1.94 19.34
C HIS A 11 7.48 0.52 19.40
N GLU A 12 6.89 0.11 20.53
CA GLU A 12 6.24 -1.20 20.67
C GLU A 12 5.00 -1.31 19.77
N GLU A 13 4.14 -0.29 19.73
CA GLU A 13 2.99 -0.25 18.82
C GLU A 13 3.41 -0.37 17.34
N SER A 14 4.53 0.25 16.96
CA SER A 14 5.03 0.18 15.57
C SER A 14 5.60 -1.20 15.21
N ALA A 15 6.24 -1.88 16.18
CA ALA A 15 6.79 -3.22 16.00
C ALA A 15 5.67 -4.27 15.90
N VAL A 16 4.68 -4.24 16.82
CA VAL A 16 3.51 -5.12 16.80
C VAL A 16 2.70 -4.95 15.51
N ASN A 17 2.56 -3.71 15.04
CA ASN A 17 1.91 -3.41 13.77
C ASN A 17 2.69 -4.00 12.58
N THR A 18 4.03 -3.95 12.62
CA THR A 18 4.88 -4.53 11.58
C THR A 18 4.79 -6.05 11.54
N GLU A 19 4.83 -6.73 12.67
CA GLU A 19 4.70 -8.20 12.73
C GLU A 19 3.32 -8.66 12.25
N SER A 20 2.26 -7.96 12.66
CA SER A 20 0.89 -8.23 12.18
C SER A 20 0.79 -8.05 10.65
N MET A 21 1.50 -7.06 10.09
CA MET A 21 1.55 -6.83 8.64
C MET A 21 2.32 -7.92 7.88
N MET A 22 3.34 -8.54 8.49
CA MET A 22 4.09 -9.63 7.88
C MET A 22 3.24 -10.91 7.72
N ALA A 23 2.26 -11.12 8.60
CA ALA A 23 1.43 -12.33 8.62
C ALA A 23 0.27 -12.33 7.60
N LEU A 24 -0.12 -11.17 7.06
CA LEU A 24 -1.32 -11.02 6.21
C LEU A 24 -1.16 -11.55 4.77
N GLY A 25 0.07 -11.74 4.28
CA GLY A 25 0.33 -12.26 2.93
C GLY A 25 -0.09 -11.32 1.79
N TYR A 26 -0.52 -11.90 0.66
CA TYR A 26 -0.83 -11.18 -0.58
C TYR A 26 -2.33 -11.04 -0.84
N ALA A 27 -2.72 -9.96 -1.54
CA ALA A 27 -4.08 -9.75 -2.02
C ALA A 27 -4.22 -10.40 -3.41
N GLY A 28 -4.79 -11.61 -3.47
CA GLY A 28 -4.96 -12.37 -4.71
C GLY A 28 -3.66 -12.93 -5.28
N GLY A 29 -3.78 -13.70 -6.37
CA GLY A 29 -2.66 -14.30 -7.11
C GLY A 29 -2.26 -13.49 -8.36
N PRO A 30 -1.04 -13.69 -8.90
CA PRO A 30 -0.62 -13.04 -10.14
C PRO A 30 -1.58 -13.33 -11.30
N GLY A 31 -2.04 -12.28 -11.99
CA GLY A 31 -3.04 -12.35 -13.06
C GLY A 31 -4.46 -12.02 -12.61
N ASP A 32 -4.76 -12.15 -11.32
CA ASP A 32 -6.09 -11.89 -10.76
C ASP A 32 -6.48 -10.42 -10.90
N GLN A 33 -7.77 -10.19 -11.08
CA GLN A 33 -8.34 -8.84 -11.06
C GLN A 33 -8.79 -8.49 -9.65
N LEU A 34 -8.31 -7.36 -9.13
CA LEU A 34 -8.72 -6.81 -7.85
C LEU A 34 -9.62 -5.61 -8.06
N GLU A 35 -10.70 -5.51 -7.28
CA GLU A 35 -11.57 -4.34 -7.19
C GLU A 35 -11.98 -4.17 -5.73
N MET A 36 -11.38 -3.19 -5.05
CA MET A 36 -11.56 -3.01 -3.61
C MET A 36 -11.31 -1.56 -3.17
N GLU A 37 -11.90 -1.20 -2.04
CA GLU A 37 -11.61 0.07 -1.35
C GLU A 37 -10.26 0.00 -0.67
N VAL A 38 -9.41 0.99 -0.93
CA VAL A 38 -8.07 1.05 -0.36
C VAL A 38 -7.75 2.44 0.16
N VAL A 39 -6.92 2.49 1.20
CA VAL A 39 -6.42 3.72 1.79
C VAL A 39 -4.95 3.89 1.46
N ARG A 40 -4.62 4.98 0.78
CA ARG A 40 -3.26 5.36 0.44
C ARG A 40 -2.50 5.75 1.70
N LYS A 41 -1.49 4.95 2.05
CA LYS A 41 -0.60 5.20 3.20
C LYS A 41 0.55 6.13 2.83
N ARG A 42 1.16 5.91 1.66
CA ARG A 42 2.33 6.67 1.21
C ARG A 42 2.33 6.82 -0.30
N SER A 43 2.95 7.90 -0.77
CA SER A 43 3.23 8.14 -2.18
C SER A 43 4.64 8.68 -2.30
N PHE A 44 5.41 8.14 -3.23
CA PHE A 44 6.75 8.60 -3.54
C PHE A 44 6.79 8.93 -5.03
N SER A 45 7.42 10.03 -5.39
CA SER A 45 7.80 10.30 -6.76
C SER A 45 9.30 10.08 -6.92
N SER A 46 9.69 9.61 -8.10
CA SER A 46 11.09 9.45 -8.49
C SER A 46 11.23 9.83 -9.95
N ASP A 47 12.23 10.64 -10.26
CA ASP A 47 12.59 10.92 -11.64
C ASP A 47 13.23 9.67 -12.25
N THR A 48 12.73 9.26 -13.41
CA THR A 48 13.29 8.13 -14.16
C THR A 48 13.69 8.62 -15.53
N ARG A 49 14.58 7.88 -16.21
CA ARG A 49 15.01 8.19 -17.58
C ARG A 49 13.85 8.47 -18.55
N TRP A 50 12.66 7.96 -18.25
CA TRP A 50 11.50 8.01 -19.13
C TRP A 50 10.48 9.07 -18.77
N GLU A 51 10.41 9.51 -17.51
CA GLU A 51 9.53 10.56 -16.95
C GLU A 51 9.42 10.41 -15.42
N LEU A 52 8.69 11.32 -14.77
CA LEU A 52 8.35 11.22 -13.35
C LEU A 52 7.48 9.99 -13.08
N MET A 53 7.95 9.10 -12.20
CA MET A 53 7.20 7.92 -11.78
C MET A 53 6.74 8.06 -10.33
N TRP A 54 5.47 7.74 -10.09
CA TRP A 54 4.87 7.66 -8.77
C TRP A 54 4.75 6.21 -8.32
N LYS A 55 5.17 5.94 -7.08
CA LYS A 55 4.92 4.69 -6.35
C LYS A 55 3.92 4.99 -5.24
N HIS A 56 2.69 4.53 -5.42
CA HIS A 56 1.65 4.60 -4.41
C HIS A 56 1.59 3.30 -3.62
N ILE A 57 1.53 3.43 -2.30
CA ILE A 57 1.39 2.33 -1.37
C ILE A 57 0.04 2.48 -0.67
N PHE A 58 -0.81 1.50 -0.88
CA PHE A 58 -2.13 1.41 -0.30
C PHE A 58 -2.21 0.29 0.73
N CYS A 59 -3.21 0.43 1.61
CA CYS A 59 -3.62 -0.55 2.58
C CYS A 59 -5.08 -0.88 2.28
N ASP A 60 -5.38 -2.16 2.13
CA ASP A 60 -6.76 -2.63 2.02
C ASP A 60 -7.42 -2.71 3.42
N PRO A 61 -8.71 -3.08 3.53
CA PRO A 61 -9.40 -3.20 4.80
C PRO A 61 -8.86 -4.33 5.69
N GLU A 62 -8.21 -5.34 5.09
CA GLU A 62 -7.58 -6.46 5.80
C GLU A 62 -6.18 -6.10 6.33
N GLY A 63 -5.59 -4.97 5.91
CA GLY A 63 -4.27 -4.52 6.31
C GLY A 63 -3.14 -4.89 5.35
N ARG A 64 -3.44 -5.55 4.21
CA ARG A 64 -2.49 -5.95 3.19
C ARG A 64 -2.00 -4.75 2.39
N TYR A 65 -0.73 -4.82 1.98
CA TYR A 65 -0.09 -3.75 1.22
C TYR A 65 -0.23 -3.98 -0.28
N ILE A 66 -0.75 -2.95 -0.95
CA ILE A 66 -0.91 -2.93 -2.40
C ILE A 66 -0.05 -1.81 -2.98
N VAL A 67 0.79 -2.14 -3.94
CA VAL A 67 1.71 -1.20 -4.57
C VAL A 67 1.31 -0.97 -6.01
N TRP A 68 1.10 0.29 -6.36
CA TRP A 68 0.83 0.70 -7.72
C TRP A 68 1.86 1.73 -8.19
N LYS A 69 2.52 1.45 -9.31
CA LYS A 69 3.43 2.38 -9.97
C LYS A 69 2.73 3.00 -11.19
N THR A 70 2.77 4.33 -11.31
CA THR A 70 2.09 5.08 -12.38
C THR A 70 2.80 6.40 -12.63
N GLY A 71 2.63 7.00 -13.81
CA GLY A 71 3.13 8.37 -14.08
C GLY A 71 2.24 9.47 -13.49
N LYS A 72 1.07 9.10 -12.95
CA LYS A 72 0.07 10.06 -12.45
C LYS A 72 0.16 10.24 -10.94
N ALA A 73 0.16 11.50 -10.50
CA ALA A 73 -0.06 11.81 -9.10
C ALA A 73 -1.51 11.48 -8.70
N LEU A 74 -1.68 11.11 -7.43
CA LEU A 74 -2.97 10.89 -6.80
C LEU A 74 -3.25 12.03 -5.82
N GLU A 75 -4.47 12.55 -5.78
CA GLU A 75 -4.84 13.59 -4.81
C GLU A 75 -5.59 12.98 -3.60
N GLY A 76 -6.43 11.98 -3.82
CA GLY A 76 -7.21 11.31 -2.77
C GLY A 76 -6.42 10.31 -1.91
N SER A 77 -6.87 10.16 -0.66
CA SER A 77 -6.35 9.14 0.28
C SER A 77 -7.18 7.87 0.29
N LYS A 78 -8.51 7.94 0.13
CA LYS A 78 -9.41 6.79 0.00
C LYS A 78 -9.88 6.69 -1.44
N VAL A 79 -9.70 5.52 -2.05
CA VAL A 79 -10.08 5.26 -3.43
C VAL A 79 -10.56 3.82 -3.59
N VAL A 80 -11.48 3.61 -4.53
CA VAL A 80 -11.73 2.28 -5.09
C VAL A 80 -10.65 2.01 -6.13
N LEU A 81 -9.77 1.03 -5.85
CA LEU A 81 -8.74 0.58 -6.77
C LEU A 81 -9.26 -0.63 -7.53
N LYS A 82 -9.23 -0.52 -8.87
CA LYS A 82 -9.50 -1.63 -9.78
C LYS A 82 -8.26 -1.89 -10.62
N GLY A 83 -7.68 -3.09 -10.58
CA GLY A 83 -6.46 -3.40 -11.31
C GLY A 83 -6.20 -4.89 -11.42
N ARG A 84 -5.03 -5.27 -11.92
CA ARG A 84 -4.60 -6.67 -11.97
C ARG A 84 -3.33 -6.87 -11.16
N VAL A 85 -3.26 -7.97 -10.42
CA VAL A 85 -2.03 -8.39 -9.74
C VAL A 85 -1.01 -8.73 -10.82
N LYS A 86 0.11 -8.02 -10.79
CA LYS A 86 1.23 -8.25 -11.69
C LYS A 86 2.17 -9.30 -11.12
N GLU A 87 2.55 -9.10 -9.85
CA GLU A 87 3.52 -9.92 -9.16
C GLU A 87 3.35 -9.76 -7.64
N HIS A 88 3.85 -10.74 -6.92
CA HIS A 88 4.07 -10.68 -5.49
C HIS A 88 5.49 -10.17 -5.23
N GLY A 89 5.63 -9.25 -4.30
CA GLY A 89 6.92 -8.72 -3.89
C GLY A 89 7.00 -8.58 -2.38
N GLU A 90 8.21 -8.35 -1.87
CA GLU A 90 8.43 -8.17 -0.44
C GLU A 90 9.26 -6.90 -0.21
N TYR A 91 8.97 -6.19 0.88
CA TYR A 91 9.83 -5.12 1.32
C TYR A 91 9.94 -5.12 2.85
N ARG A 92 11.15 -5.34 3.35
CA ARG A 92 11.45 -5.44 4.79
C ARG A 92 10.56 -6.50 5.48
N GLY A 93 10.41 -7.67 4.88
CA GLY A 93 9.56 -8.76 5.38
C GLY A 93 8.05 -8.56 5.20
N ILE A 94 7.59 -7.38 4.75
CA ILE A 94 6.16 -7.13 4.52
C ILE A 94 5.81 -7.55 3.09
N SER A 95 4.82 -8.44 2.97
CA SER A 95 4.25 -8.87 1.70
C SER A 95 3.58 -7.70 0.98
N GLN A 96 3.92 -7.49 -0.29
CA GLN A 96 3.38 -6.44 -1.14
C GLN A 96 2.80 -7.03 -2.42
N THR A 97 1.54 -6.68 -2.70
CA THR A 97 0.89 -7.05 -3.95
C THR A 97 1.11 -5.94 -4.96
N VAL A 98 1.91 -6.20 -5.99
CA VAL A 98 2.16 -5.21 -7.04
C VAL A 98 1.05 -5.31 -8.08
N VAL A 99 0.36 -4.20 -8.32
CA VAL A 99 -0.76 -4.12 -9.28
C VAL A 99 -0.41 -3.24 -10.47
N THR A 100 -0.98 -3.59 -11.62
CA THR A 100 -0.81 -2.85 -12.88
C THR A 100 -2.13 -2.61 -13.59
N ARG A 101 -2.09 -1.70 -14.56
CA ARG A 101 -3.25 -1.26 -15.36
C ARG A 101 -4.42 -0.82 -14.48
N CYS A 102 -4.11 -0.14 -13.37
CA CYS A 102 -5.14 0.23 -12.41
C CYS A 102 -5.94 1.44 -12.88
N SER A 103 -7.22 1.41 -12.55
CA SER A 103 -8.13 2.53 -12.53
C SER A 103 -8.47 2.85 -11.08
N ILE A 104 -8.55 4.13 -10.77
CA ILE A 104 -8.90 4.67 -9.46
C ILE A 104 -10.20 5.43 -9.56
N ARG A 105 -11.09 5.24 -8.59
CA ARG A 105 -12.27 6.08 -8.41
C ARG A 105 -12.24 6.67 -7.01
N PRO A 106 -12.56 7.97 -6.83
CA PRO A 106 -12.78 8.51 -5.50
C PRO A 106 -13.93 7.74 -4.84
N THR A 107 -13.80 7.47 -3.54
CA THR A 107 -14.86 6.90 -2.71
C THR A 107 -15.76 8.01 -2.20
#